data_AF-A0A8J6E9Z5-F1
#
_entry.id   AF-A0A8J6E9Z5-F1
#
_cell.length_a   1.000
_cell.length_b   1.000
_cell.length_c   1.000
_cell.angle_alpha   90.00
_cell.angle_beta   90.00
_cell.angle_gamma   90.00
#
_symmetry.space_group_name_H-M   'P 1'
#
loop_
_entity.id
_entity.type
_entity.pdbx_description
1 polymer ?
#
loop_
_entity_poly.entity_id
_entity_poly.type
_entity_poly.pdbx_seq_one_letter_code
_entity_poly.pdbx_strand_id
1 'polypeptide(L)'
;NEEVKQTPPILTAYQGHTAAMSCVYTNTALNSLQWFKRILGKDLVRLGIVRGDNENVTENRDVFTLNKNKKLSTMHITNLE
;
A
#
# COMPACT_ATOMS: atom_id res chain seq x y z
N ASN A 1 -9.32 17.41 -5.44
CA ASN A 1 -7.97 16.85 -5.28
C ASN A 1 -8.05 15.46 -4.69
N GLU A 2 -7.27 14.55 -5.26
CA GLU A 2 -6.99 13.25 -4.65
C GLU A 2 -5.74 13.41 -3.80
N GLU A 3 -5.87 13.18 -2.50
CA GLU A 3 -4.74 13.27 -1.57
C GLU A 3 -4.67 11.98 -0.75
N VAL A 4 -3.44 11.53 -0.50
CA VAL A 4 -3.14 10.39 0.37
C VAL A 4 -2.16 10.80 1.45
N LYS A 5 -2.41 10.37 2.69
CA LYS A 5 -1.49 10.55 3.82
C LYS A 5 -1.00 9.19 4.28
N GLN A 6 0.29 8.94 4.13
CA GLN A 6 0.93 7.68 4.51
C GLN A 6 1.43 7.71 5.95
N THR A 7 1.26 6.60 6.68
CA THR A 7 1.76 6.40 8.04
C THR A 7 2.46 5.04 8.16
N PRO A 8 3.75 5.00 8.53
CA PRO A 8 4.64 6.17 8.66
C PRO A 8 4.99 6.78 7.28
N PRO A 9 5.42 8.05 7.22
CA PRO A 9 5.83 8.69 5.96
C PRO A 9 7.15 8.11 5.41
N ILE A 10 8.00 7.57 6.29
CA ILE A 10 9.21 6.83 5.95
C ILE A 10 9.18 5.58 6.82
N LEU A 11 9.37 4.42 6.19
CA LEU A 11 9.46 3.13 6.86
C LEU A 11 10.85 2.55 6.62
N THR A 12 11.60 2.37 7.69
CA THR A 12 12.89 1.67 7.67
C THR A 12 12.69 0.30 8.30
N ALA A 13 13.05 -0.75 7.58
CA ALA A 13 13.00 -2.12 8.06
C ALA A 13 14.26 -2.87 7.64
N TYR A 14 14.65 -3.88 8.41
CA TYR A 14 15.78 -4.74 8.07
C TYR A 14 15.36 -5.74 6.99
N GLN A 15 16.34 -6.17 6.20
CA GLN A 15 16.16 -7.24 5.24
C GLN A 15 15.58 -8.49 5.94
N GLY A 16 14.65 -9.18 5.26
CA GLY A 16 13.97 -10.36 5.78
C GLY A 16 12.87 -10.08 6.82
N HIS A 17 12.68 -8.84 7.25
CA HIS A 17 11.63 -8.49 8.22
C HIS A 17 10.33 -8.09 7.53
N THR A 18 9.25 -8.12 8.31
CA THR A 18 7.94 -7.62 7.90
C THR A 18 7.89 -6.11 8.03
N ALA A 19 7.27 -5.45 7.06
CA ALA A 19 7.07 -4.02 7.03
C ALA A 19 5.58 -3.72 6.81
N ALA A 20 5.04 -2.77 7.58
CA ALA A 20 3.66 -2.37 7.45
C ALA A 20 3.54 -0.85 7.29
N MET A 21 2.69 -0.44 6.35
CA MET A 21 2.36 0.96 6.11
C MET A 21 0.86 1.08 5.88
N SER A 22 0.33 2.24 6.22
CA SER A 22 -1.06 2.60 5.93
C SER A 22 -1.13 3.89 5.15
N CYS A 23 -2.22 4.08 4.41
CA CYS A 23 -2.55 5.37 3.85
C CYS A 23 -4.03 5.71 4.06
N VAL A 24 -4.32 6.96 4.41
CA VAL A 24 -5.67 7.51 4.41
C VAL A 24 -5.84 8.37 3.19
N TYR A 25 -6.95 8.23 2.47
CA TYR A 25 -7.24 8.99 1.26
C TYR A 25 -8.49 9.86 1.42
N THR A 26 -8.59 10.94 0.65
CA THR A 26 -9.74 11.87 0.73
C THR A 26 -10.84 11.53 -0.28
N ASN A 27 -10.49 10.92 -1.41
CA ASN A 27 -11.40 10.59 -2.51
C ASN A 27 -12.54 9.65 -2.04
N THR A 28 -13.79 10.02 -2.33
CA THR A 28 -15.00 9.24 -2.01
C THR A 28 -15.39 8.24 -3.09
N ALA A 29 -14.94 8.42 -4.33
CA ALA A 29 -15.25 7.59 -5.50
C ALA A 29 -14.02 6.76 -5.94
N LEU A 30 -13.30 6.18 -4.98
CA LEU A 30 -12.07 5.45 -5.28
C LEU A 30 -12.39 4.10 -5.97
N ASN A 31 -11.97 3.95 -7.22
CA ASN A 31 -12.09 2.69 -7.97
C ASN A 31 -11.03 1.66 -7.55
N SER A 32 -9.80 2.13 -7.32
CA SER A 32 -8.66 1.30 -6.91
C SER A 32 -7.58 2.11 -6.21
N LEU A 33 -6.84 1.47 -5.32
CA LEU A 33 -5.61 1.99 -4.72
C LEU A 33 -4.42 1.11 -5.12
N GLN A 34 -3.30 1.73 -5.47
CA GLN A 34 -2.09 1.04 -5.88
C GLN A 34 -0.94 1.36 -4.92
N TRP A 35 -0.20 0.31 -4.53
CA TRP A 35 1.00 0.42 -3.72
C TRP A 35 2.24 0.28 -4.62
N PHE A 36 3.25 1.13 -4.42
CA PHE A 36 4.48 1.15 -5.19
C PHE A 36 5.70 1.18 -4.27
N LYS A 37 6.79 0.55 -4.69
CA LYS A 37 8.14 0.79 -4.16
C LYS A 37 8.94 1.63 -5.15
N ARG A 38 9.75 2.55 -4.62
CA ARG A 38 10.74 3.29 -5.40
C ARG A 38 12.13 2.80 -5.01
N ILE A 39 12.88 2.33 -5.99
CA ILE A 39 14.30 1.98 -5.82
C ILE A 39 15.11 3.17 -6.35
N LEU A 40 16.09 3.65 -5.57
CA LEU A 40 16.92 4.78 -5.97
C LEU A 40 17.58 4.50 -7.33
N GLY A 41 17.44 5.44 -8.28
CA GLY A 41 17.98 5.31 -9.63
C GLY A 41 17.21 4.34 -10.55
N LYS A 42 16.04 3.84 -10.14
CA LYS A 42 15.17 2.98 -10.96
C LYS A 42 13.74 3.49 -10.99
N ASP A 43 12.95 2.89 -11.88
CA ASP A 43 11.51 3.15 -11.99
C ASP A 43 10.72 2.66 -10.77
N LEU A 44 9.50 3.17 -10.65
CA LEU A 44 8.53 2.69 -9.68
C LEU A 44 8.13 1.26 -10.01
N VAL A 45 8.20 0.38 -9.00
CA VAL A 45 7.74 -1.00 -9.11
C VAL A 45 6.41 -1.11 -8.36
N ARG A 46 5.35 -1.52 -9.05
CA ARG A 46 4.04 -1.77 -8.43
C ARG A 46 4.16 -3.00 -7.53
N LEU A 47 3.71 -2.85 -6.29
CA LEU A 47 3.67 -3.91 -5.28
C LEU A 47 2.33 -4.63 -5.26
N GLY A 48 1.22 -3.89 -5.44
CA GLY A 48 -0.12 -4.47 -5.44
C GLY A 48 -1.20 -3.46 -5.78
N ILE A 49 -2.36 -3.96 -6.19
CA ILE A 49 -3.56 -3.17 -6.48
C ILE A 49 -4.77 -3.73 -5.74
N VAL A 50 -5.37 -2.92 -4.88
CA VAL A 50 -6.66 -3.21 -4.24
C VAL A 50 -7.76 -2.44 -4.95
N ARG A 51 -8.87 -3.11 -5.26
CA ARG A 51 -10.01 -2.53 -5.97
C ARG A 51 -11.19 -2.39 -5.03
N GLY A 52 -12.11 -1.48 -5.34
CA GLY A 52 -13.26 -1.21 -4.47
C GLY A 52 -14.25 -2.38 -4.33
N ASP A 53 -14.16 -3.40 -5.18
CA ASP A 53 -14.91 -4.65 -5.15
C ASP A 53 -14.12 -5.82 -4.55
N ASN A 54 -12.81 -5.68 -4.40
CA ASN A 54 -11.92 -6.65 -3.78
C ASN A 54 -11.00 -5.96 -2.76
N GLU A 55 -11.52 -5.89 -1.54
CA GLU A 55 -10.93 -5.15 -0.42
C GLU A 55 -9.72 -5.83 0.23
N ASN A 56 -9.35 -7.04 -0.20
CA ASN A 56 -8.17 -7.75 0.26
C ASN A 56 -7.47 -8.47 -0.90
N VAL A 57 -6.21 -8.12 -1.14
CA VAL A 57 -5.39 -8.70 -2.20
C VAL A 57 -4.12 -9.23 -1.58
N THR A 58 -3.76 -10.48 -1.92
CA THR A 58 -2.47 -11.07 -1.59
C THR A 58 -1.66 -11.27 -2.86
N GLU A 59 -0.48 -10.64 -2.94
CA GLU A 59 0.48 -10.80 -4.04
C GLU A 59 1.84 -11.20 -3.46
N ASN A 60 2.41 -12.33 -3.90
CA ASN A 60 3.74 -12.81 -3.45
C ASN A 60 3.95 -12.91 -1.92
N ARG A 61 2.86 -13.13 -1.17
CA ARG A 61 2.75 -13.17 0.32
C ARG A 61 2.56 -11.81 0.99
N ASP A 62 2.60 -10.73 0.22
CA ASP A 62 2.26 -9.39 0.70
C ASP A 62 0.75 -9.20 0.68
N VAL A 63 0.22 -8.55 1.71
CA VAL A 63 -1.21 -8.34 1.89
C VAL A 63 -1.52 -6.85 1.78
N PHE A 64 -2.43 -6.52 0.88
CA PHE A 64 -2.94 -5.17 0.67
C PHE A 64 -4.43 -5.16 1.00
N THR A 65 -4.86 -4.18 1.80
CA THR A 65 -6.28 -4.05 2.19
C THR A 65 -6.82 -2.69 1.82
N LEU A 66 -8.13 -2.62 1.60
CA LEU A 66 -8.87 -1.38 1.40
C LEU A 66 -10.12 -1.38 2.27
N ASN A 67 -10.26 -0.38 3.12
CA ASN A 67 -11.46 -0.11 3.87
C ASN A 67 -12.06 1.22 3.38
N LYS A 68 -13.12 1.13 2.58
CA LYS A 68 -13.75 2.32 1.98
C LYS A 68 -14.44 3.20 3.01
N ASN A 69 -15.05 2.59 4.03
CA ASN A 69 -15.74 3.30 5.10
C ASN A 69 -14.79 4.17 5.92
N LYS A 70 -13.57 3.69 6.17
CA LYS A 70 -12.52 4.43 6.87
C LYS A 70 -11.58 5.21 5.95
N LYS A 71 -11.81 5.13 4.63
CA LYS A 71 -10.91 5.64 3.59
C LYS A 71 -9.44 5.28 3.85
N LEU A 72 -9.22 4.03 4.25
CA LEU A 72 -7.95 3.52 4.74
C LEU A 72 -7.50 2.38 3.84
N SER A 73 -6.23 2.35 3.48
CA SER A 73 -5.59 1.16 2.92
C SER A 73 -4.38 0.80 3.77
N THR A 74 -4.12 -0.50 3.90
CA THR A 74 -2.91 -1.00 4.54
C THR A 74 -2.13 -1.89 3.60
N MET A 75 -0.82 -1.89 3.78
CA MET A 75 0.13 -2.77 3.11
C MET A 75 0.93 -3.48 4.19
N HIS A 76 1.02 -4.80 4.06
CA HIS A 76 1.87 -5.67 4.86
C HIS A 76 2.76 -6.45 3.92
N ILE A 77 4.05 -6.08 3.88
CA ILE A 77 5.07 -6.79 3.10
C ILE A 77 5.79 -7.75 4.02
N THR A 78 6.03 -8.96 3.55
CA THR A 78 6.84 -9.95 4.26
C THR A 78 8.18 -10.12 3.58
N ASN A 79 9.22 -10.42 4.36
CA ASN A 79 10.56 -10.71 3.83
C ASN A 79 11.10 -9.57 2.93
N LEU A 80 11.21 -8.36 3.48
CA LEU A 80 11.71 -7.19 2.75
C LEU A 80 13.07 -7.49 2.10
N GLU A 81 13.18 -7.25 0.79
CA GLU A 81 14.40 -7.47 -0.01
C GLU A 81 15.36 -6.28 0.01
#